data_AF-A0A3G8H940-F1
#
_entry.id   AF-A0A3G8H940-F1
#
_cell.length_a   1.000
_cell.length_b   1.000
_cell.length_c   1.000
_cell.angle_alpha   90.00
_cell.angle_beta   90.00
_cell.angle_gamma   90.00
#
_symmetry.space_group_name_H-M   'P 1'
#
loop_
_entity.id
_entity.type
_entity.pdbx_description
1 polymer ?
#
loop_
_entity_poly.entity_id
_entity_poly.type
_entity_poly.pdbx_seq_one_letter_code
_entity_poly.pdbx_strand_id
1 'polypeptide(L)'
;MFFDMFNFDFYSRYPRWLFRAGDAAISRLRGEYVCRSTAGNRVQRVQDRLMHQTVELSSLHKTRFTGLYASWLVQTRDRVTASTYDTWMDLRYQQNQGASASFSQGSVVFDLIHGVLYEVNGKDRLRRIFRIQLDSEFPYMSFRDPANAIDFPWITFPSVFTQAELMTLRRVY
;
A
#
# COMPACT_ATOMS: atom_id res chain seq x y z
N MET A 1 -13.34 -30.41 3.99
CA MET A 1 -11.97 -30.17 3.51
C MET A 1 -12.08 -29.36 2.22
N PHE A 2 -11.95 -28.03 2.31
CA PHE A 2 -11.96 -27.11 1.16
C PHE A 2 -10.83 -26.10 1.39
N PHE A 3 -9.62 -26.49 1.04
CA PHE A 3 -8.50 -25.59 0.87
C PHE A 3 -8.10 -25.69 -0.59
N ASP A 4 -8.81 -24.95 -1.43
CA ASP A 4 -8.25 -24.55 -2.71
C ASP A 4 -8.96 -23.31 -3.22
N MET A 5 -8.25 -22.52 -4.01
CA MET A 5 -8.81 -21.46 -4.87
C MET A 5 -9.01 -20.06 -4.26
N PHE A 6 -7.99 -19.51 -3.61
CA PHE A 6 -7.68 -18.08 -3.75
C PHE A 6 -6.16 -17.90 -3.88
N ASN A 7 -5.57 -18.60 -4.86
CA ASN A 7 -4.32 -18.13 -5.43
C ASN A 7 -4.69 -16.90 -6.27
N PHE A 8 -4.74 -15.73 -5.61
CA PHE A 8 -4.83 -14.46 -6.30
C PHE A 8 -3.60 -14.38 -7.19
N ASP A 9 -3.76 -14.75 -8.46
CA ASP A 9 -2.72 -14.58 -9.46
C ASP A 9 -2.57 -13.08 -9.71
N PHE A 10 -1.83 -12.46 -8.81
CA PHE A 10 -1.44 -11.06 -8.80
C PHE A 10 -0.88 -10.66 -10.17
N TYR A 11 -0.24 -11.57 -10.89
CA TYR A 11 0.38 -11.28 -12.17
C TYR A 11 -0.58 -11.22 -13.36
N SER A 12 -1.77 -11.82 -13.28
CA SER A 12 -2.76 -11.76 -14.38
C SER A 12 -3.71 -10.57 -14.29
N ARG A 13 -3.89 -9.96 -13.11
CA ARG A 13 -4.76 -8.79 -12.93
C ARG A 13 -4.08 -7.45 -13.21
N TYR A 14 -2.76 -7.40 -13.17
CA TYR A 14 -2.02 -6.16 -13.40
C TYR A 14 -1.28 -6.21 -14.74
N PRO A 15 -1.37 -5.13 -15.55
CA PRO A 15 -0.68 -5.09 -16.82
C PRO A 15 0.83 -5.23 -16.63
N ARG A 16 1.47 -5.95 -17.55
CA ARG A 16 2.88 -6.33 -17.43
C ARG A 16 3.84 -5.15 -17.32
N TRP A 17 3.44 -3.94 -17.73
CA TRP A 17 4.25 -2.72 -17.58
C TRP A 17 4.43 -2.31 -16.12
N LEU A 18 3.51 -2.69 -15.21
CA LEU A 18 3.74 -2.57 -13.76
C LEU A 18 4.99 -3.37 -13.32
N PHE A 19 5.43 -4.31 -14.16
CA PHE A 19 6.56 -5.22 -13.96
C PHE A 19 7.58 -5.21 -15.12
N ARG A 20 7.47 -4.31 -16.11
CA ARG A 20 8.33 -4.28 -17.31
C ARG A 20 8.96 -2.91 -17.52
N ALA A 21 10.28 -2.92 -17.61
CA ALA A 21 11.12 -1.84 -18.12
C ALA A 21 10.63 -1.32 -19.48
N GLY A 22 10.16 -0.08 -19.54
CA GLY A 22 9.88 0.59 -20.82
C GLY A 22 9.12 1.91 -20.71
N ASP A 23 9.87 3.01 -20.87
CA ASP A 23 9.48 4.28 -21.49
C ASP A 23 8.15 4.95 -21.11
N ALA A 24 7.81 5.02 -19.82
CA ALA A 24 6.91 6.07 -19.35
C ALA A 24 7.72 7.38 -19.27
N ALA A 25 7.40 8.37 -20.12
CA ALA A 25 7.97 9.71 -20.08
C ALA A 25 7.93 10.24 -18.64
N ILE A 26 9.12 10.39 -18.05
CA ILE A 26 9.33 10.55 -16.62
C ILE A 26 8.97 11.98 -16.19
N SER A 27 7.68 12.20 -15.90
CA SER A 27 7.29 13.35 -15.10
C SER A 27 7.89 13.19 -13.71
N ARG A 28 8.88 14.02 -13.37
CA ARG A 28 9.48 14.04 -12.03
C ARG A 28 8.45 14.60 -11.04
N LEU A 29 7.73 13.72 -10.38
CA LEU A 29 6.89 14.09 -9.25
C LEU A 29 7.78 14.52 -8.07
N ARG A 30 7.44 15.66 -7.45
CA ARG A 30 8.17 16.16 -6.29
C ARG A 30 7.76 15.32 -5.09
N GLY A 31 8.75 14.82 -4.34
CA GLY A 31 8.44 13.95 -3.22
C GLY A 31 9.47 13.93 -2.10
N GLU A 32 9.01 13.60 -0.91
CA GLU A 32 9.78 13.53 0.33
C GLU A 32 10.02 12.08 0.73
N TYR A 33 11.25 11.73 1.11
CA TYR A 33 11.55 10.38 1.61
C TYR A 33 10.90 10.16 2.97
N VAL A 34 10.23 9.02 3.14
CA VAL A 34 9.44 8.73 4.36
C VAL A 34 10.04 7.56 5.16
N CYS A 35 11.17 7.02 4.69
CA CYS A 35 11.83 5.89 5.34
C CYS A 35 12.91 6.33 6.33
N ARG A 36 12.96 5.60 7.45
CA ARG A 36 14.03 5.66 8.44
C ARG A 36 14.68 4.29 8.53
N SER A 37 16.01 4.27 8.54
CA SER A 37 16.77 3.04 8.81
C SER A 37 16.92 2.86 10.33
N THR A 38 16.66 1.66 10.82
CA THR A 38 16.85 1.31 12.25
C THR A 38 18.31 0.98 12.62
N ALA A 39 19.26 1.11 11.68
CA ALA A 39 20.69 0.81 11.91
C ALA A 39 21.40 1.83 12.84
N GLY A 40 20.69 2.82 13.38
CA GLY A 40 21.20 3.81 14.32
C GLY A 40 21.30 3.33 15.78
N ASN A 41 22.19 4.01 16.53
CA ASN A 41 22.60 3.73 17.90
C ASN A 41 21.46 3.30 18.85
N ARG A 42 21.76 2.37 19.78
CA ARG A 42 20.82 1.72 20.72
C ARG A 42 19.93 2.69 21.53
N VAL A 43 20.38 3.93 21.71
CA VAL A 43 19.67 5.01 22.44
C VAL A 43 18.54 5.62 21.59
N GLN A 44 18.72 5.74 20.27
CA GLN A 44 17.71 6.25 19.34
C GLN A 44 16.51 5.30 19.21
N ARG A 45 16.78 3.99 19.30
CA ARG A 45 15.77 2.92 19.23
C ARG A 45 14.78 2.93 20.39
N VAL A 46 15.16 3.47 21.55
CA VAL A 46 14.28 3.56 22.72
C VAL A 46 13.36 4.79 22.61
N GLN A 47 13.88 5.92 22.10
CA GLN A 47 13.09 7.14 21.90
C GLN A 47 12.07 7.01 20.75
N ASP A 48 12.42 6.39 19.62
CA ASP A 48 11.46 6.18 18.52
C ASP A 48 10.35 5.18 18.88
N ARG A 49 10.64 4.17 19.72
CA ARG A 49 9.64 3.20 20.21
C ARG A 49 8.59 3.81 21.15
N LEU A 50 8.91 4.92 21.79
CA LEU A 50 8.04 5.52 22.82
C LEU A 50 6.95 6.43 22.23
N MET A 51 7.02 6.80 20.94
CA MET A 51 6.13 7.83 20.39
C MET A 51 5.15 7.33 19.31
N HIS A 52 5.41 6.22 18.62
CA HIS A 52 4.48 5.62 17.64
C HIS A 52 4.55 4.09 17.68
N GLN A 53 3.42 3.42 17.87
CA GLN A 53 3.33 1.96 17.83
C GLN A 53 3.62 1.51 16.39
N THR A 54 4.83 1.01 16.15
CA THR A 54 5.24 0.53 14.83
C THR A 54 4.68 -0.87 14.60
N VAL A 55 3.95 -1.07 13.52
CA VAL A 55 3.35 -2.35 13.15
C VAL A 55 4.27 -3.10 12.18
N GLU A 56 4.72 -4.29 12.56
CA GLU A 56 5.51 -5.13 11.66
C GLU A 56 4.62 -5.73 10.57
N LEU A 57 4.93 -5.51 9.30
CA LEU A 57 4.09 -6.00 8.19
C LEU A 57 3.92 -7.52 8.17
N SER A 58 4.94 -8.26 8.63
CA SER A 58 4.90 -9.72 8.76
C SER A 58 3.92 -10.19 9.83
N SER A 59 3.63 -9.34 10.83
CA SER A 59 2.72 -9.65 11.96
C SER A 59 1.24 -9.44 11.62
N LEU A 60 0.94 -8.81 10.46
CA LEU A 60 -0.43 -8.58 10.04
C LEU A 60 -1.12 -9.91 9.72
N HIS A 61 -2.11 -10.26 10.53
CA HIS A 61 -2.91 -11.47 10.33
C HIS A 61 -3.54 -11.54 8.94
N LYS A 62 -3.34 -12.66 8.25
CA LYS A 62 -3.94 -12.94 6.93
C LYS A 62 -5.46 -12.82 6.92
N THR A 63 -6.12 -13.05 8.05
CA THR A 63 -7.58 -12.88 8.19
C THR A 63 -8.04 -11.43 7.99
N ARG A 64 -7.17 -10.44 8.22
CA ARG A 64 -7.48 -9.03 7.96
C ARG A 64 -7.42 -8.67 6.47
N PHE A 65 -6.83 -9.53 5.62
CA PHE A 65 -6.63 -9.23 4.20
C PHE A 65 -7.97 -9.16 3.44
N THR A 66 -9.00 -9.84 3.96
CA THR A 66 -10.34 -9.86 3.40
C THR A 66 -11.32 -8.99 4.20
N GLY A 67 -10.85 -8.21 5.18
CA GLY A 67 -11.72 -7.45 6.09
C GLY A 67 -12.67 -6.49 5.36
N LEU A 68 -12.12 -5.58 4.55
CA LEU A 68 -12.92 -4.64 3.78
C LEU A 68 -13.76 -5.33 2.70
N TYR A 69 -13.26 -6.42 2.12
CA TYR A 69 -14.04 -7.22 1.16
C TYR A 69 -15.27 -7.85 1.82
N ALA A 70 -15.13 -8.39 3.03
CA ALA A 70 -16.26 -8.91 3.80
C ALA A 70 -17.25 -7.80 4.17
N SER A 71 -16.77 -6.62 4.55
CA SER A 71 -17.63 -5.45 4.80
C SER A 71 -18.42 -5.04 3.54
N TRP A 72 -17.76 -4.98 2.38
CA TRP A 72 -18.41 -4.68 1.11
C TRP A 72 -19.46 -5.74 0.73
N LEU A 73 -19.16 -7.03 0.92
CA LEU A 73 -20.13 -8.11 0.68
C LEU A 73 -21.38 -7.97 1.54
N VAL A 74 -21.22 -7.65 2.83
CA VAL A 74 -22.36 -7.41 3.74
C VAL A 74 -23.18 -6.22 3.27
N GLN A 75 -22.54 -5.09 2.94
CA GLN A 75 -23.26 -3.90 2.44
C GLN A 75 -23.98 -4.15 1.12
N THR A 76 -23.40 -4.97 0.23
CA THR A 76 -24.03 -5.35 -1.04
C THR A 76 -25.24 -6.24 -0.79
N ARG A 77 -25.11 -7.25 0.10
CA ARG A 77 -26.22 -8.14 0.50
C ARG A 77 -27.37 -7.35 1.11
N ASP A 78 -27.05 -6.38 1.97
CA ASP A 78 -28.01 -5.56 2.69
C ASP A 78 -28.51 -4.37 1.83
N ARG A 79 -28.12 -4.30 0.55
CA ARG A 79 -28.50 -3.27 -0.43
C ARG A 79 -28.13 -1.83 -0.03
N VAL A 80 -27.15 -1.68 0.85
CA VAL A 80 -26.57 -0.39 1.26
C VAL A 80 -25.69 0.19 0.14
N THR A 81 -25.05 -0.67 -0.65
CA THR A 81 -24.28 -0.27 -1.83
C THR A 81 -24.64 -1.15 -3.04
N ALA A 82 -24.65 -0.53 -4.22
CA ALA A 82 -24.72 -1.21 -5.52
C ALA A 82 -23.39 -1.11 -6.30
N SER A 83 -22.36 -0.51 -5.69
CA SER A 83 -21.07 -0.26 -6.35
C SER A 83 -20.20 -1.53 -6.37
N THR A 84 -19.34 -1.64 -7.38
CA THR A 84 -18.26 -2.65 -7.39
C THR A 84 -17.31 -2.43 -6.22
N TYR A 85 -16.55 -3.47 -5.84
CA TYR A 85 -15.60 -3.38 -4.73
C TYR A 85 -14.59 -2.23 -4.92
N ASP A 86 -13.97 -2.10 -6.09
CA ASP A 86 -12.99 -1.04 -6.35
C ASP A 86 -13.61 0.36 -6.29
N THR A 87 -14.82 0.53 -6.84
CA THR A 87 -15.55 1.82 -6.76
C THR A 87 -15.89 2.15 -5.29
N TRP A 88 -16.29 1.15 -4.51
CA TRP A 88 -16.57 1.32 -3.09
C TRP A 88 -15.31 1.68 -2.29
N MET A 89 -14.17 1.07 -2.63
CA MET A 89 -12.86 1.41 -2.05
C MET A 89 -12.41 2.82 -2.43
N ASP A 90 -12.69 3.28 -3.66
CA ASP A 90 -12.38 4.64 -4.13
C ASP A 90 -13.16 5.69 -3.35
N LEU A 91 -14.45 5.45 -3.11
CA LEU A 91 -15.28 6.33 -2.28
C LEU A 91 -14.73 6.40 -0.85
N ARG A 92 -14.35 5.25 -0.28
CA ARG A 92 -13.77 5.19 1.07
C ARG A 92 -12.42 5.94 1.16
N TYR A 93 -11.60 5.85 0.11
CA TYR A 93 -10.33 6.58 0.00
C TYR A 93 -10.52 8.10 0.05
N GLN A 94 -11.60 8.61 -0.54
CA GLN A 94 -11.91 10.05 -0.52
C GLN A 94 -12.40 10.53 0.86
N GLN A 95 -13.09 9.66 1.61
CA GLN A 95 -13.79 10.02 2.85
C GLN A 95 -12.89 10.08 4.09
N ASN A 96 -11.85 9.24 4.18
CA ASN A 96 -11.09 9.05 5.43
C ASN A 96 -9.69 9.66 5.39
N GLN A 97 -9.60 10.98 5.20
CA GLN A 97 -8.30 11.63 5.06
C GLN A 97 -7.55 11.77 6.39
N GLY A 98 -6.22 11.64 6.33
CA GLY A 98 -5.31 12.05 7.40
C GLY A 98 -4.97 10.99 8.45
N ALA A 99 -5.60 9.81 8.44
CA ALA A 99 -5.15 8.70 9.27
C ALA A 99 -3.72 8.29 8.87
N SER A 100 -2.83 8.08 9.84
CA SER A 100 -1.45 7.65 9.60
C SER A 100 -1.07 6.47 10.49
N ALA A 101 -0.25 5.57 9.97
CA ALA A 101 0.31 4.45 10.73
C ALA A 101 1.77 4.21 10.34
N SER A 102 2.59 3.86 11.34
CA SER A 102 4.00 3.52 11.17
C SER A 102 4.15 2.02 11.00
N PHE A 103 4.88 1.60 9.96
CA PHE A 103 5.10 0.21 9.61
C PHE A 103 6.58 -0.14 9.60
N SER A 104 6.89 -1.41 9.84
CA SER A 104 8.24 -1.95 9.67
C SER A 104 8.30 -3.20 8.81
N GLN A 105 9.34 -3.30 7.98
CA GLN A 105 9.71 -4.51 7.25
C GLN A 105 11.23 -4.71 7.33
N GLY A 106 11.65 -5.73 8.09
CA GLY A 106 13.06 -5.93 8.42
C GLY A 106 13.61 -4.72 9.19
N SER A 107 14.64 -4.08 8.66
CA SER A 107 15.26 -2.90 9.30
C SER A 107 14.67 -1.55 8.84
N VAL A 108 13.71 -1.57 7.91
CA VAL A 108 13.09 -0.35 7.35
C VAL A 108 11.84 -0.02 8.14
N VAL A 109 11.75 1.23 8.59
CA VAL A 109 10.55 1.81 9.21
C VAL A 109 10.06 2.96 8.34
N PHE A 110 8.75 3.05 8.15
CA PHE A 110 8.14 4.07 7.29
C PHE A 110 6.72 4.38 7.71
N ASP A 111 6.29 5.60 7.42
CA ASP A 111 4.94 6.06 7.73
C ASP A 111 4.08 6.06 6.47
N LEU A 112 2.89 5.48 6.58
CA LEU A 112 1.85 5.57 5.56
C LEU A 112 0.71 6.45 6.04
N ILE A 113 0.21 7.28 5.14
CA ILE A 113 -0.90 8.21 5.39
C ILE A 113 -2.02 7.87 4.42
N HIS A 114 -3.23 7.69 4.95
CA HIS A 114 -4.44 7.50 4.17
C HIS A 114 -4.65 8.70 3.25
N GLY A 115 -4.99 8.45 1.98
CA GLY A 115 -5.28 9.50 1.02
C GLY A 115 -4.04 9.97 0.26
N VAL A 116 -2.84 9.49 0.61
CA VAL A 116 -1.59 9.99 0.04
C VAL A 116 -1.06 9.09 -1.08
N LEU A 117 -0.45 9.73 -2.09
CA LEU A 117 0.29 9.04 -3.14
C LEU A 117 1.75 8.86 -2.73
N TYR A 118 2.29 7.71 -3.11
CA TYR A 118 3.65 7.31 -2.86
C TYR A 118 4.29 6.79 -4.14
N GLU A 119 5.62 6.88 -4.19
CA GLU A 119 6.47 6.35 -5.25
C GLU A 119 7.53 5.46 -4.62
N VAL A 120 7.79 4.30 -5.23
CA VAL A 120 9.00 3.49 -4.99
C VAL A 120 9.71 3.21 -6.31
N ASN A 121 11.02 3.03 -6.24
CA ASN A 121 11.79 2.49 -7.34
C ASN A 121 11.70 0.95 -7.30
N GLY A 122 11.18 0.36 -8.37
CA GLY A 122 11.22 -1.08 -8.62
C GLY A 122 12.63 -1.57 -8.95
N LYS A 123 12.80 -2.90 -8.99
CA LYS A 123 14.09 -3.56 -9.31
C LYS A 123 14.68 -3.16 -10.66
N ASP A 124 13.83 -2.78 -11.61
CA ASP A 124 14.16 -2.32 -12.96
C ASP A 124 14.40 -0.80 -13.06
N ARG A 125 14.49 -0.10 -11.91
CA ARG A 125 14.55 1.36 -11.80
C ARG A 125 13.30 2.08 -12.32
N LEU A 126 12.22 1.37 -12.59
CA LEU A 126 10.96 2.02 -12.88
C LEU A 126 10.29 2.50 -11.60
N ARG A 127 9.65 3.65 -11.71
CA ARG A 127 8.88 4.23 -10.62
C ARG A 127 7.51 3.58 -10.61
N ARG A 128 7.11 3.04 -9.47
CA ARG A 128 5.74 2.59 -9.25
C ARG A 128 5.07 3.58 -8.32
N ILE A 129 4.06 4.25 -8.85
CA ILE A 129 3.22 5.18 -8.10
C ILE A 129 2.02 4.41 -7.58
N PHE A 130 1.65 4.66 -6.33
CA PHE A 130 0.49 4.05 -5.72
C PHE A 130 -0.14 4.97 -4.68
N ARG A 131 -1.43 4.79 -4.45
CA ARG A 131 -2.20 5.47 -3.42
C ARG A 131 -2.45 4.52 -2.25
N ILE A 132 -2.52 5.08 -1.05
CA ILE A 132 -2.73 4.32 0.19
C ILE A 132 -4.07 4.63 0.83
N GLN A 133 -4.73 3.57 1.27
CA GLN A 133 -5.91 3.61 2.13
C GLN A 133 -5.64 2.74 3.37
N LEU A 134 -5.83 3.32 4.55
CA LEU A 134 -5.75 2.62 5.82
C LEU A 134 -7.14 2.21 6.32
N ASP A 135 -7.25 0.98 6.81
CA ASP A 135 -8.35 0.52 7.66
C ASP A 135 -7.80 0.22 9.06
N SER A 136 -7.94 1.21 9.96
CA SER A 136 -7.16 1.24 11.20
C SER A 136 -5.66 1.10 10.87
N GLU A 137 -5.00 0.06 11.35
CA GLU A 137 -3.58 -0.24 11.09
C GLU A 137 -3.35 -1.14 9.87
N PHE A 138 -4.38 -1.49 9.10
CA PHE A 138 -4.21 -2.37 7.95
C PHE A 138 -4.09 -1.57 6.64
N PRO A 139 -2.96 -1.67 5.91
CA PRO A 139 -2.74 -0.92 4.67
C PRO A 139 -3.28 -1.64 3.42
N TYR A 140 -4.12 -0.94 2.68
CA TYR A 140 -4.52 -1.24 1.31
C TYR A 140 -3.87 -0.24 0.35
N MET A 141 -3.58 -0.70 -0.86
CA MET A 141 -2.95 0.11 -1.89
C MET A 141 -3.57 -0.13 -3.26
N SER A 142 -3.47 0.87 -4.11
CA SER A 142 -3.84 0.77 -5.53
C SER A 142 -2.75 1.46 -6.34
N PHE A 143 -2.23 0.77 -7.36
CA PHE A 143 -1.22 1.35 -8.25
C PHE A 143 -1.86 2.39 -9.16
N ARG A 144 -1.07 3.38 -9.56
CA ARG A 144 -1.47 4.40 -10.51
C ARG A 144 -0.56 4.38 -11.72
N ASP A 145 -1.16 4.46 -12.89
CA ASP A 145 -0.45 4.64 -14.15
C ASP A 145 0.21 6.02 -14.20
N PRO A 146 1.55 6.11 -14.28
CA PRO A 146 2.24 7.40 -14.39
C PRO A 146 1.90 8.16 -15.67
N ALA A 147 1.54 7.48 -16.77
CA ALA A 147 1.36 8.12 -18.07
C ALA A 147 -0.06 8.67 -18.26
N ASN A 148 -1.08 7.95 -17.75
CA ASN A 148 -2.50 8.23 -18.01
C ASN A 148 -3.31 8.41 -16.73
N ALA A 149 -2.65 8.41 -15.56
CA ALA A 149 -3.25 8.68 -14.26
C ALA A 149 -4.41 7.74 -13.88
N ILE A 150 -4.49 6.57 -14.52
CA ILE A 150 -5.47 5.51 -14.29
C ILE A 150 -5.10 4.77 -13.01
N ASP A 151 -6.07 4.60 -12.12
CA ASP A 151 -5.90 3.81 -10.91
C ASP A 151 -6.30 2.35 -11.14
N PHE A 152 -5.47 1.43 -10.66
CA PHE A 152 -5.67 -0.01 -10.76
C PHE A 152 -6.45 -0.57 -9.56
N PRO A 153 -6.94 -1.82 -9.62
CA PRO A 153 -7.68 -2.43 -8.52
C PRO A 153 -6.93 -2.39 -7.19
N TRP A 154 -7.70 -2.27 -6.11
CA TRP A 154 -7.18 -2.24 -4.74
C TRP A 154 -6.71 -3.62 -4.29
N ILE A 155 -5.55 -3.64 -3.63
CA ILE A 155 -4.89 -4.82 -3.06
C ILE A 155 -4.42 -4.54 -1.64
N THR A 156 -4.10 -5.60 -0.92
CA THR A 156 -3.41 -5.51 0.37
C THR A 156 -1.93 -5.20 0.16
N PHE A 157 -1.38 -4.27 0.94
CA PHE A 157 0.02 -3.86 0.85
C PHE A 157 1.06 -4.94 1.26
N PRO A 158 0.82 -5.82 2.27
CA PRO A 158 1.82 -6.78 2.71
C PRO A 158 2.37 -7.65 1.57
N SER A 159 3.68 -7.83 1.55
CA SER A 159 4.41 -8.63 0.54
C SER A 159 4.43 -8.07 -0.89
N VAL A 160 3.88 -6.86 -1.14
CA VAL A 160 3.94 -6.22 -2.47
C VAL A 160 5.34 -5.68 -2.77
N PHE A 161 6.03 -5.17 -1.75
CA PHE A 161 7.34 -4.56 -1.88
C PHE A 161 8.42 -5.33 -1.12
N THR A 162 9.61 -5.36 -1.71
CA THR A 162 10.83 -5.79 -1.02
C THR A 162 11.34 -4.67 -0.13
N GLN A 163 12.17 -5.03 0.85
CA GLN A 163 12.82 -4.07 1.73
C GLN A 163 13.66 -3.03 0.98
N ALA A 164 14.32 -3.43 -0.11
CA ALA A 164 15.14 -2.54 -0.95
C ALA A 164 14.28 -1.51 -1.70
N GLU A 165 13.09 -1.90 -2.17
CA GLU A 165 12.15 -0.98 -2.83
C GLU A 165 11.57 0.01 -1.81
N LEU A 166 11.23 -0.48 -0.60
CA LEU A 166 10.74 0.38 0.47
C LEU A 166 11.77 1.41 0.91
N MET A 167 13.07 1.11 0.91
CA MET A 167 14.10 2.13 1.19
C MET A 167 14.06 3.34 0.24
N THR A 168 13.41 3.22 -0.91
CA THR A 168 13.25 4.29 -1.89
C THR A 168 11.89 4.98 -1.81
N LEU A 169 11.06 4.62 -0.82
CA LEU A 169 9.70 5.14 -0.66
C LEU A 169 9.71 6.66 -0.46
N ARG A 170 8.95 7.33 -1.31
CA ARG A 170 8.72 8.76 -1.27
C ARG A 170 7.25 9.07 -1.29
N ARG A 171 6.83 10.03 -0.47
CA ARG A 171 5.53 10.68 -0.59
C ARG A 171 5.55 11.60 -1.80
N VAL A 172 4.49 11.62 -2.59
CA VAL A 172 4.33 12.47 -3.78
C VAL A 172 3.28 13.54 -3.52
N TYR A 173 3.54 14.76 -3.98
CA TYR A 173 2.65 15.93 -3.91
C TYR A 173 2.25 16.42 -5.30
#